data_AF-A0A4R8QKV5-F1
#
_entry.id   AF-A0A4R8QKV5-F1
#
_cell.length_a   1.000
_cell.length_b   1.000
_cell.length_c   1.000
_cell.angle_alpha   90.00
_cell.angle_beta   90.00
_cell.angle_gamma   90.00
#
_symmetry.space_group_name_H-M   'P 1'
#
loop_
_entity.id
_entity.type
_entity.pdbx_description
1 polymer ?
#
loop_
_entity_poly.entity_id
_entity_poly.type
_entity_poly.pdbx_seq_one_letter_code
_entity_poly.pdbx_strand_id
1 'polypeptide(L)'
;MSTQLDDAATIARVSLHDPEHFDIQRTQTLHRLALLKQWDIAPDSKILELGCGQGDCTAVLASAVGENGTVVAVDPASLDYGAPYTLGQAQSHISQGPLGVRITWVQQQPQDYLSSLSCPDSTNGSNTFDAAVLAHCLWYFSSPGLIQSTFVSLRKHSKRLLLAEWSLTATHPSAQPHVLAALAQAALECRKNEGSPWLRGGSWKTSPEYNAGRA
;
A
#
# COMPACT_ATOMS: atom_id res chain seq x y z
N MET A 1 9.02 7.22 26.27
CA MET A 1 9.01 5.74 26.35
C MET A 1 8.94 5.26 24.93
N SER A 2 10.00 4.62 24.44
CA SER A 2 10.14 4.18 23.05
C SER A 2 9.03 3.19 22.71
N THR A 3 8.12 3.53 21.79
CA THR A 3 7.08 2.63 21.30
C THR A 3 7.42 2.13 19.90
N GLN A 4 8.58 1.49 19.76
CA GLN A 4 8.80 0.61 18.63
C GLN A 4 7.98 -0.67 18.88
N LEU A 5 7.07 -0.99 17.97
CA LEU A 5 6.30 -2.23 18.09
C LEU A 5 7.19 -3.35 17.52
N ASP A 6 7.86 -4.08 18.42
CA ASP A 6 8.91 -5.02 18.01
C ASP A 6 8.38 -6.41 17.61
N ASP A 7 7.10 -6.69 17.86
CA ASP A 7 6.48 -7.97 17.52
C ASP A 7 5.35 -7.83 16.49
N ALA A 8 5.31 -8.78 15.55
CA ALA A 8 4.36 -8.82 14.44
C ALA A 8 2.91 -8.89 14.92
N ALA A 9 2.62 -9.60 16.01
CA ALA A 9 1.26 -9.67 16.53
C ALA A 9 0.83 -8.32 17.13
N THR A 10 1.76 -7.58 17.74
CA THR A 10 1.48 -6.25 18.28
C THR A 10 1.18 -5.26 17.17
N ILE A 11 1.97 -5.25 16.08
CA ILE A 11 1.69 -4.41 14.90
C ILE A 11 0.35 -4.80 14.27
N ALA A 12 0.08 -6.09 14.09
CA ALA A 12 -1.17 -6.58 13.51
C ALA A 12 -2.41 -6.13 14.28
N ARG A 13 -2.31 -5.99 15.61
CA ARG A 13 -3.41 -5.52 16.47
C ARG A 13 -3.70 -4.03 16.35
N VAL A 14 -2.84 -3.25 15.69
CA VAL A 14 -3.11 -1.83 15.40
C VAL A 14 -4.13 -1.69 14.26
N SER A 15 -4.21 -2.66 13.35
CA SER A 15 -5.21 -2.68 12.29
C SER A 15 -6.56 -3.19 12.79
N LEU A 16 -7.65 -2.69 12.21
CA LEU A 16 -8.96 -3.33 12.36
C LEU A 16 -8.90 -4.74 11.77
N HIS A 17 -9.41 -5.71 12.53
CA HIS A 17 -9.44 -7.10 12.13
C HIS A 17 -10.66 -7.78 12.73
N ASP A 18 -11.08 -8.88 12.12
CA ASP A 18 -12.04 -9.79 12.73
C ASP A 18 -11.37 -10.49 13.94
N PRO A 19 -11.90 -10.34 15.17
CA PRO A 19 -11.36 -10.99 16.36
C PRO A 19 -11.30 -12.51 16.25
N GLU A 20 -12.22 -13.15 15.53
CA GLU A 20 -12.25 -14.61 15.36
C GLU A 20 -11.20 -15.10 14.34
N HIS A 21 -10.72 -14.22 13.47
CA HIS A 21 -9.80 -14.53 12.38
C HIS A 21 -8.52 -13.69 12.41
N PHE A 22 -8.02 -13.38 13.62
CA PHE A 22 -6.80 -12.57 13.81
C PHE A 22 -5.58 -13.07 13.03
N ASP A 23 -5.47 -14.39 12.81
CA ASP A 23 -4.35 -14.98 12.07
C ASP A 23 -4.27 -14.50 10.61
N ILE A 24 -5.40 -14.07 10.01
CA ILE A 24 -5.40 -13.47 8.67
C ILE A 24 -4.64 -12.14 8.69
N GLN A 25 -5.01 -11.24 9.61
CA GLN A 25 -4.34 -9.94 9.78
C GLN A 25 -2.86 -10.13 10.12
N ARG A 26 -2.56 -11.05 11.03
CA ARG A 26 -1.19 -11.37 11.43
C ARG A 26 -0.36 -11.87 10.24
N THR A 27 -0.94 -12.71 9.38
CA THR A 27 -0.26 -13.19 8.16
C THR A 27 0.03 -12.05 7.18
N GLN A 28 -0.92 -11.13 6.99
CA GLN A 28 -0.70 -9.93 6.18
C GLN A 28 0.43 -9.05 6.72
N THR A 29 0.44 -8.81 8.04
CA THR A 29 1.49 -8.05 8.72
C THR A 29 2.85 -8.74 8.60
N LEU A 30 2.93 -10.06 8.78
CA LEU A 30 4.17 -10.84 8.61
C LEU A 30 4.72 -10.72 7.20
N HIS A 31 3.86 -10.77 6.18
CA HIS A 31 4.26 -10.56 4.80
C HIS A 31 4.88 -9.18 4.57
N ARG A 32 4.26 -8.11 5.10
CA ARG A 32 4.81 -6.75 4.98
C ARG A 32 6.13 -6.60 5.73
N LEU A 33 6.25 -7.17 6.93
CA LEU A 33 7.51 -7.20 7.68
C LEU A 33 8.63 -7.92 6.90
N ALA A 34 8.31 -8.99 6.18
CA ALA A 34 9.29 -9.69 5.35
C ALA A 34 9.78 -8.80 4.18
N LEU A 35 8.91 -7.99 3.58
CA LEU A 35 9.30 -7.00 2.56
C LEU A 35 10.21 -5.92 3.16
N LEU A 36 9.84 -5.35 4.30
CA LEU A 36 10.64 -4.30 4.95
C LEU A 36 12.04 -4.77 5.33
N LYS A 37 12.20 -6.03 5.73
CA LYS A 37 13.53 -6.65 5.98
C LYS A 37 14.44 -6.59 4.75
N GLN A 38 13.90 -6.67 3.53
CA GLN A 38 14.68 -6.57 2.29
C GLN A 38 14.95 -5.12 1.88
N TRP A 39 14.10 -4.19 2.31
CA TRP A 39 14.20 -2.78 1.92
C TRP A 39 15.15 -1.96 2.79
N ASP A 40 15.47 -2.43 3.99
CA ASP A 40 16.40 -1.75 4.91
C ASP A 40 15.99 -0.28 5.12
N ILE A 41 14.82 -0.11 5.72
CA ILE A 41 14.26 1.21 6.05
C ILE A 41 14.93 1.69 7.33
N ALA A 42 15.66 2.80 7.23
CA ALA A 42 16.31 3.40 8.38
C ALA A 42 15.29 4.05 9.33
N PRO A 43 15.53 4.01 10.66
CA PRO A 43 14.78 4.84 11.61
C PRO A 43 14.83 6.32 11.21
N ASP A 44 13.82 7.07 11.66
CA ASP A 44 13.60 8.50 11.41
C ASP A 44 13.41 8.87 9.93
N SER A 45 13.27 7.88 9.04
CA SER A 45 13.02 8.11 7.61
C SER A 45 11.66 8.74 7.35
N LYS A 46 11.58 9.53 6.28
CA LYS A 46 10.33 10.02 5.71
C LYS A 46 9.94 9.19 4.49
N ILE A 47 8.84 8.46 4.60
CA ILE A 47 8.38 7.49 3.59
C ILE A 47 7.12 8.00 2.90
N LEU A 48 7.07 7.83 1.58
CA LEU A 48 5.84 7.96 0.79
C LEU A 48 5.34 6.56 0.42
N GLU A 49 4.11 6.23 0.74
CA GLU A 49 3.45 5.00 0.30
C GLU A 49 2.33 5.35 -0.67
N LEU A 50 2.33 4.74 -1.85
CA LEU A 50 1.25 4.87 -2.84
C LEU A 50 0.44 3.57 -2.87
N GLY A 51 -0.89 3.70 -2.80
CA GLY A 51 -1.83 2.58 -2.71
C GLY A 51 -1.89 1.99 -1.30
N CYS A 52 -2.09 2.84 -0.28
CA CYS A 52 -2.05 2.39 1.11
C CYS A 52 -3.28 1.59 1.56
N GLY A 53 -4.41 1.69 0.85
CA GLY A 53 -5.65 0.99 1.17
C GLY A 53 -6.07 1.15 2.64
N GLN A 54 -6.29 0.02 3.33
CA GLN A 54 -6.68 -0.01 4.75
C GLN A 54 -5.51 0.28 5.71
N GLY A 55 -4.27 0.27 5.24
CA GLY A 55 -3.10 0.64 6.04
C GLY A 55 -2.24 -0.51 6.57
N ASP A 56 -2.39 -1.74 6.06
CA ASP A 56 -1.58 -2.89 6.53
C ASP A 56 -0.07 -2.68 6.37
N CYS A 57 0.34 -2.17 5.21
CA CYS A 57 1.73 -1.84 4.95
C CYS A 57 2.12 -0.53 5.65
N THR A 58 1.22 0.46 5.68
CA THR A 58 1.41 1.72 6.42
C THR A 58 1.73 1.51 7.90
N ALA A 59 1.01 0.63 8.59
CA ALA A 59 1.25 0.34 10.01
C ALA A 59 2.66 -0.25 10.24
N VAL A 60 3.11 -1.10 9.34
CA VAL A 60 4.44 -1.73 9.43
C VAL A 60 5.54 -0.71 9.11
N LEU A 61 5.33 0.15 8.10
CA LEU A 61 6.22 1.27 7.79
C LEU A 61 6.32 2.26 8.95
N ALA A 62 5.18 2.66 9.53
CA ALA A 62 5.12 3.59 10.66
C ALA A 62 5.78 3.03 11.93
N SER A 63 5.72 1.71 12.14
CA SER A 63 6.50 1.06 13.19
C SER A 63 8.01 1.13 12.90
N ALA A 64 8.42 0.79 11.67
CA ALA A 64 9.82 0.70 11.27
C ALA A 64 10.57 2.03 11.27
N VAL A 65 9.91 3.14 10.88
CA VAL A 65 10.53 4.47 10.87
C VAL A 65 10.72 5.06 12.28
N GLY A 66 10.16 4.45 13.33
CA GLY A 66 10.36 4.91 14.72
C GLY A 66 9.66 6.24 15.03
N GLU A 67 10.02 6.84 16.18
CA GLU A 67 9.27 7.97 16.76
C GLU A 67 9.39 9.29 15.99
N ASN A 68 10.52 9.56 15.35
CA ASN A 68 10.72 10.80 14.58
C ASN A 68 10.50 10.60 13.07
N GLY A 69 10.25 9.36 12.65
CA GLY A 69 9.94 9.02 11.27
C GLY A 69 8.50 9.33 10.91
N THR A 70 8.24 9.47 9.61
CA THR A 70 6.89 9.78 9.10
C THR A 70 6.56 8.97 7.86
N VAL A 71 5.28 8.65 7.71
CA VAL A 71 4.72 7.97 6.53
C VAL A 71 3.60 8.82 5.96
N VAL A 72 3.72 9.22 4.70
CA VAL A 72 2.60 9.78 3.94
C VAL A 72 2.00 8.63 3.13
N ALA A 73 0.75 8.30 3.41
CA ALA A 73 0.04 7.16 2.84
C ALA A 73 -1.06 7.68 1.89
N VAL A 74 -0.89 7.44 0.60
CA VAL A 74 -1.74 8.00 -0.46
C VAL A 74 -2.58 6.89 -1.08
N ASP A 75 -3.89 7.08 -1.14
CA ASP A 75 -4.81 6.18 -1.86
C ASP A 75 -5.97 6.96 -2.48
N PRO A 76 -6.33 6.74 -3.75
CA PRO A 76 -7.43 7.47 -4.38
C PRO A 76 -8.83 6.90 -4.08
N ALA A 77 -8.92 5.69 -3.50
CA ALA A 77 -10.21 5.05 -3.27
C ALA A 77 -11.09 5.87 -2.31
N SER A 78 -12.41 5.67 -2.40
CA SER A 78 -13.34 6.28 -1.45
C SER A 78 -13.05 5.78 -0.03
N LEU A 79 -13.13 6.66 0.97
CA LEU A 79 -13.04 6.25 2.38
C LEU A 79 -14.21 5.37 2.81
N ASP A 80 -15.31 5.37 2.05
CA ASP A 80 -16.47 4.48 2.24
C ASP A 80 -16.31 3.12 1.53
N TYR A 81 -15.22 2.91 0.79
CA TYR A 81 -14.95 1.63 0.13
C TYR A 81 -14.48 0.57 1.14
N GLY A 82 -14.95 -0.66 0.95
CA GLY A 82 -14.54 -1.82 1.74
C GLY A 82 -15.61 -2.34 2.70
N ALA A 83 -15.53 -3.63 2.99
CA ALA A 83 -16.34 -4.34 3.99
C ALA A 83 -15.49 -5.49 4.57
N PRO A 84 -15.69 -5.91 5.83
CA PRO A 84 -16.68 -5.42 6.80
C PRO A 84 -16.35 -4.02 7.36
N TYR A 85 -15.10 -3.57 7.20
CA TYR A 85 -14.66 -2.23 7.55
C TYR A 85 -14.27 -1.44 6.31
N THR A 86 -14.68 -0.18 6.25
CA THR A 86 -14.28 0.72 5.16
C THR A 86 -12.84 1.17 5.34
N LEU A 87 -12.23 1.71 4.27
CA LEU A 87 -10.88 2.29 4.33
C LEU A 87 -10.80 3.39 5.39
N GLY A 88 -11.79 4.29 5.42
CA GLY A 88 -11.85 5.38 6.40
C GLY A 88 -11.94 4.88 7.83
N GLN A 89 -12.69 3.81 8.09
CA GLN A 89 -12.77 3.19 9.41
C GLN A 89 -11.42 2.59 9.83
N ALA A 90 -10.76 1.85 8.94
CA ALA A 90 -9.45 1.25 9.22
C ALA A 90 -8.37 2.31 9.46
N GLN A 91 -8.27 3.31 8.59
CA GLN A 91 -7.30 4.41 8.72
C GLN A 91 -7.54 5.23 9.99
N SER A 92 -8.81 5.54 10.33
CA SER A 92 -9.16 6.24 11.56
C SER A 92 -8.78 5.45 12.80
N HIS A 93 -9.01 4.13 12.79
CA HIS A 93 -8.63 3.26 13.90
C HIS A 93 -7.11 3.24 14.14
N ILE A 94 -6.31 3.09 13.08
CA ILE A 94 -4.84 3.15 13.16
C ILE A 94 -4.39 4.53 13.69
N SER A 95 -5.05 5.60 13.24
CA SER A 95 -4.73 6.99 13.61
C SER A 95 -5.00 7.30 15.09
N GLN A 96 -5.96 6.61 15.71
CA GLN A 96 -6.24 6.72 17.15
C GLN A 96 -5.28 5.88 18.00
N GLY A 97 -4.55 4.96 17.35
CA GLY A 97 -3.56 4.10 17.98
C GLY A 97 -2.18 4.73 18.13
N PRO A 98 -1.20 3.95 18.63
CA PRO A 98 0.14 4.45 18.94
C PRO A 98 0.95 4.91 17.70
N LEU A 99 0.57 4.50 16.50
CA LEU A 99 1.26 4.85 15.25
C LEU A 99 0.68 6.10 14.58
N GLY A 100 -0.49 6.58 15.02
CA GLY A 100 -1.24 7.61 14.30
C GLY A 100 -0.48 8.92 14.11
N VAL A 101 0.31 9.34 15.10
CA VAL A 101 1.12 10.56 15.03
C VAL A 101 2.20 10.53 13.95
N ARG A 102 2.54 9.34 13.43
CA ARG A 102 3.56 9.12 12.40
C ARG A 102 2.97 9.08 10.99
N ILE A 103 1.64 9.07 10.85
CA ILE A 103 0.97 8.78 9.58
C ILE A 103 0.14 9.99 9.12
N THR A 104 0.34 10.36 7.86
CA THR A 104 -0.53 11.30 7.16
C THR A 104 -1.25 10.57 6.04
N TRP A 105 -2.57 10.44 6.15
CA TRP A 105 -3.42 9.85 5.11
C TRP A 105 -3.81 10.90 4.07
N VAL A 106 -3.73 10.54 2.79
CA VAL A 106 -4.06 11.43 1.67
C VAL A 106 -4.96 10.69 0.69
N GLN A 107 -6.21 11.15 0.58
CA GLN A 107 -7.16 10.60 -0.38
C GLN A 107 -7.03 11.30 -1.75
N GLN A 108 -6.07 10.88 -2.57
CA GLN A 108 -5.80 11.49 -3.88
C GLN A 108 -5.23 10.47 -4.88
N GLN A 109 -5.33 10.78 -6.18
CA GLN A 109 -4.57 10.04 -7.19
C GLN A 109 -3.07 10.27 -6.99
N PRO A 110 -2.21 9.26 -7.18
CA PRO A 110 -0.78 9.42 -6.99
C PRO A 110 -0.16 10.55 -7.83
N GLN A 111 -0.61 10.72 -9.07
CA GLN A 111 -0.09 11.79 -9.94
C GLN A 111 -0.48 13.18 -9.45
N ASP A 112 -1.71 13.34 -8.96
CA ASP A 112 -2.19 14.62 -8.44
C ASP A 112 -1.43 15.00 -7.17
N TYR A 113 -1.24 14.03 -6.26
CA TYR A 113 -0.46 14.23 -5.06
C TYR A 113 0.99 14.62 -5.39
N LEU A 114 1.66 13.84 -6.25
CA LEU A 114 3.05 14.10 -6.63
C LEU A 114 3.22 15.45 -7.32
N SER A 115 2.27 15.87 -8.15
CA SER A 115 2.29 17.16 -8.83
C SER A 115 2.03 18.34 -7.88
N SER A 116 1.35 18.10 -6.76
CA SER A 116 1.11 19.12 -5.72
C SER A 116 2.33 19.38 -4.84
N LEU A 117 3.30 18.46 -4.80
CA LEU A 117 4.53 18.62 -4.04
C LEU A 117 5.40 19.70 -4.69
N SER A 118 5.91 20.61 -3.86
CA SER A 118 6.94 21.56 -4.32
C SER A 118 8.16 20.78 -4.80
N CYS A 119 8.67 21.15 -5.98
CA CYS A 119 9.97 20.65 -6.43
C CYS A 119 11.02 21.07 -5.39
N PRO A 120 11.87 20.17 -4.89
CA PRO A 120 12.97 20.58 -4.04
C PRO A 120 13.87 21.55 -4.80
N ASP A 121 14.18 22.70 -4.19
CA ASP A 121 15.08 23.69 -4.77
C ASP A 121 16.42 23.02 -5.12
N SER A 122 16.84 23.21 -6.36
CA SER A 122 18.09 22.66 -6.92
C SER A 122 19.35 23.10 -6.19
N THR A 123 19.23 24.06 -5.26
CA THR A 123 20.32 24.61 -4.45
C THR A 123 20.59 23.81 -3.17
N ASN A 124 19.61 23.06 -2.64
CA ASN A 124 19.76 22.30 -1.38
C ASN A 124 19.56 20.79 -1.52
N GLY A 125 19.22 20.28 -2.72
CA GLY A 125 19.40 18.87 -3.13
C GLY A 125 18.64 17.80 -2.32
N SER A 126 17.78 18.16 -1.37
CA SER A 126 17.08 17.22 -0.51
C SER A 126 15.77 16.79 -1.15
N ASN A 127 15.70 15.56 -1.65
CA ASN A 127 14.44 14.90 -1.95
C ASN A 127 13.48 14.98 -0.75
N THR A 128 12.18 15.11 -1.02
CA THR A 128 11.13 15.21 0.01
C THR A 128 11.01 13.95 0.86
N PHE A 129 11.33 12.79 0.28
CA PHE A 129 11.21 11.46 0.89
C PHE A 129 12.53 10.68 0.77
N ASP A 130 12.83 9.88 1.78
CA ASP A 130 13.96 8.96 1.78
C ASP A 130 13.67 7.71 0.93
N ALA A 131 12.41 7.26 0.92
CA ALA A 131 11.95 6.23 0.02
C ALA A 131 10.47 6.40 -0.33
N ALA A 132 10.11 5.90 -1.51
CA ALA A 132 8.75 5.72 -1.97
C ALA A 132 8.45 4.22 -2.08
N VAL A 133 7.29 3.78 -1.61
CA VAL A 133 6.87 2.38 -1.53
C VAL A 133 5.63 2.16 -2.39
N LEU A 134 5.68 1.11 -3.20
CA LEU A 134 4.51 0.54 -3.89
C LEU A 134 4.49 -0.96 -3.59
N ALA A 135 3.53 -1.39 -2.78
CA ALA A 135 3.41 -2.77 -2.32
C ALA A 135 2.04 -3.34 -2.71
N HIS A 136 2.02 -4.30 -3.65
CA HIS A 136 0.80 -4.99 -4.11
C HIS A 136 -0.27 -4.04 -4.65
N CYS A 137 0.16 -3.01 -5.35
CA CYS A 137 -0.73 -1.96 -5.84
C CYS A 137 -0.57 -1.68 -7.35
N LEU A 138 0.43 -2.26 -8.02
CA LEU A 138 0.72 -1.97 -9.43
C LEU A 138 -0.35 -2.52 -10.35
N TRP A 139 -0.92 -3.67 -10.02
CA TRP A 139 -2.00 -4.28 -10.82
C TRP A 139 -3.28 -3.43 -10.90
N TYR A 140 -3.43 -2.44 -10.03
CA TYR A 140 -4.59 -1.54 -10.01
C TYR A 140 -4.42 -0.29 -10.87
N PHE A 141 -3.21 -0.02 -11.39
CA PHE A 141 -3.00 1.03 -12.37
C PHE A 141 -3.75 0.73 -13.67
N SER A 142 -4.33 1.76 -14.28
CA SER A 142 -5.13 1.61 -15.50
C SER A 142 -4.29 1.31 -16.74
N SER A 143 -2.99 1.62 -16.73
CA SER A 143 -2.10 1.35 -17.85
C SER A 143 -0.63 1.28 -17.42
N PRO A 144 0.23 0.56 -18.17
CA PRO A 144 1.68 0.59 -17.98
C PRO A 144 2.27 2.00 -18.13
N GLY A 145 1.71 2.82 -19.02
CA GLY A 145 2.16 4.21 -19.22
C GLY A 145 1.97 5.06 -17.96
N LEU A 146 0.88 4.83 -17.20
CA LEU A 146 0.64 5.52 -15.92
C LEU A 146 1.61 5.05 -14.83
N ILE A 147 2.01 3.77 -14.84
CA ILE A 147 3.06 3.28 -13.93
C ILE A 147 4.39 4.00 -14.23
N GLN A 148 4.77 4.04 -15.51
CA GLN A 148 6.00 4.69 -15.95
C GLN A 148 6.02 6.19 -15.58
N SER A 149 4.94 6.93 -15.86
CA SER A 149 4.87 8.35 -15.49
C SER A 149 4.93 8.54 -13.97
N THR A 150 4.38 7.61 -13.19
CA THR A 150 4.45 7.66 -11.71
C THR A 150 5.87 7.49 -11.23
N PHE A 151 6.64 6.55 -11.79
CA PHE A 151 8.05 6.39 -11.45
C PHE A 151 8.89 7.61 -11.84
N VAL A 152 8.60 8.23 -12.99
CA VAL A 152 9.26 9.48 -13.40
C VAL A 152 8.97 10.62 -12.42
N SER A 153 7.74 10.76 -11.96
CA SER A 153 7.37 11.75 -10.95
C SER A 153 8.05 11.46 -9.60
N LEU A 154 8.02 10.21 -9.14
CA LEU A 154 8.65 9.79 -7.88
C LEU A 154 10.15 10.07 -7.82
N ARG A 155 10.87 9.93 -8.94
CA ARG A 155 12.30 10.22 -9.01
C ARG A 155 12.65 11.66 -8.61
N LYS A 156 11.71 12.60 -8.74
CA LYS A 156 11.91 14.01 -8.37
C LYS A 156 11.75 14.27 -6.87
N HIS A 157 11.08 13.37 -6.15
CA HIS A 157 10.67 13.59 -4.76
C HIS A 157 11.22 12.55 -3.79
N SER A 158 11.73 11.41 -4.27
CA SER A 158 12.22 10.31 -3.45
C SER A 158 13.65 9.89 -3.82
N LYS A 159 14.47 9.58 -2.82
CA LYS A 159 15.84 9.04 -3.03
C LYS A 159 15.82 7.60 -3.54
N ARG A 160 14.81 6.81 -3.16
CA ARG A 160 14.70 5.37 -3.46
C ARG A 160 13.27 5.01 -3.85
N LEU A 161 13.13 4.03 -4.73
CA LEU A 161 11.87 3.38 -5.05
C LEU A 161 11.93 1.94 -4.55
N LEU A 162 11.00 1.57 -3.67
CA LEU A 162 10.84 0.25 -3.09
C LEU A 162 9.54 -0.35 -3.64
N LEU A 163 9.66 -1.52 -4.26
CA LEU A 163 8.59 -2.12 -5.03
C LEU A 163 8.42 -3.59 -4.65
N ALA A 164 7.18 -4.00 -4.43
CA ALA A 164 6.79 -5.39 -4.30
C ALA A 164 5.47 -5.62 -5.04
N GLU A 165 5.43 -6.68 -5.84
CA GLU A 165 4.22 -7.10 -6.54
C GLU A 165 4.24 -8.62 -6.72
N TRP A 166 3.08 -9.23 -6.94
CA TRP A 166 2.98 -10.65 -7.22
C TRP A 166 3.69 -11.04 -8.51
N SER A 167 4.53 -12.08 -8.40
CA SER A 167 5.15 -12.72 -9.55
C SER A 167 4.12 -13.54 -10.33
N LEU A 168 4.13 -13.43 -11.66
CA LEU A 168 3.37 -14.31 -12.56
C LEU A 168 4.03 -15.69 -12.73
N THR A 169 4.94 -16.05 -11.84
CA THR A 169 5.60 -17.36 -11.79
C THR A 169 5.61 -17.84 -10.35
N ALA A 170 5.02 -19.01 -10.11
CA ALA A 170 5.02 -19.66 -8.81
C ALA A 170 6.31 -20.46 -8.61
N THR A 171 6.99 -20.24 -7.49
CA THR A 171 8.15 -21.04 -7.06
C THR A 171 7.77 -22.25 -6.21
N HIS A 172 6.50 -22.32 -5.79
CA HIS A 172 5.94 -23.42 -5.00
C HIS A 172 4.61 -23.88 -5.61
N PRO A 173 4.34 -25.20 -5.73
CA PRO A 173 3.11 -25.70 -6.35
C PRO A 173 1.82 -25.15 -5.74
N SER A 174 1.79 -24.92 -4.41
CA SER A 174 0.60 -24.37 -3.73
C SER A 174 0.26 -22.93 -4.13
N ALA A 175 1.19 -22.18 -4.74
CA ALA A 175 0.95 -20.82 -5.23
C ALA A 175 0.45 -20.80 -6.69
N GLN A 176 0.50 -21.94 -7.40
CA GLN A 176 0.02 -22.05 -8.78
C GLN A 176 -1.44 -21.59 -8.97
N PRO A 177 -2.39 -21.92 -8.05
CA PRO A 177 -3.77 -21.46 -8.18
C PRO A 177 -3.89 -19.94 -8.20
N HIS A 178 -3.07 -19.21 -7.42
CA HIS A 178 -3.08 -17.75 -7.43
C HIS A 178 -2.65 -17.18 -8.79
N VAL A 179 -1.58 -17.71 -9.38
CA VAL A 179 -1.10 -17.28 -10.71
C VAL A 179 -2.16 -17.55 -11.77
N LEU A 180 -2.77 -18.74 -11.77
CA LEU A 180 -3.82 -19.10 -12.71
C LEU A 180 -5.06 -18.20 -12.55
N ALA A 181 -5.47 -17.91 -11.31
CA ALA A 181 -6.58 -17.00 -11.04
C ALA A 181 -6.29 -15.58 -11.56
N ALA A 182 -5.10 -15.04 -11.31
CA ALA A 182 -4.69 -13.73 -11.81
C ALA A 182 -4.71 -13.66 -13.34
N LEU A 183 -4.16 -14.69 -14.03
CA LEU A 183 -4.18 -14.76 -15.48
C LEU A 183 -5.59 -14.92 -16.05
N ALA A 184 -6.45 -15.70 -15.39
CA ALA A 184 -7.85 -15.86 -15.79
C ALA A 184 -8.62 -14.54 -15.67
N GLN A 185 -8.43 -13.82 -14.56
CA GLN A 185 -9.01 -12.48 -14.36
C GLN A 185 -8.52 -11.51 -15.43
N ALA A 186 -7.21 -11.46 -15.70
CA ALA A 186 -6.65 -10.62 -16.76
C ALA A 186 -7.26 -10.94 -18.14
N ALA A 187 -7.37 -12.23 -18.49
CA ALA A 187 -7.96 -12.67 -19.75
C ALA A 187 -9.45 -12.30 -19.91
N LEU A 188 -10.19 -12.23 -18.79
CA LEU A 188 -11.58 -11.77 -18.76
C LEU A 188 -11.66 -10.24 -18.88
N GLU A 189 -10.88 -9.52 -18.08
CA GLU A 189 -10.88 -8.05 -18.05
C GLU A 189 -10.49 -7.44 -19.40
N CYS A 190 -9.50 -8.02 -20.09
CA CYS A 190 -9.07 -7.54 -21.42
C CYS A 190 -10.14 -7.67 -22.51
N ARG A 191 -11.23 -8.42 -22.27
CA ARG A 191 -12.34 -8.59 -23.21
C ARG A 191 -13.57 -7.75 -22.85
N LYS A 192 -13.52 -6.97 -21.77
CA LYS A 192 -14.61 -6.05 -21.45
C LYS A 192 -14.60 -4.90 -22.46
N ASN A 193 -15.70 -4.72 -23.18
CA ASN A 193 -15.87 -3.57 -24.07
C ASN A 193 -15.88 -2.27 -23.24
N GLU A 194 -15.20 -1.24 -23.75
CA GLU A 194 -15.27 0.13 -23.23
C GLU A 194 -16.73 0.64 -23.29
N GLY A 195 -17.51 0.40 -22.24
CA GLY A 195 -18.93 0.78 -22.19
C GLY A 195 -19.88 -0.19 -21.50
N SER A 196 -19.41 -1.36 -21.03
CA SER A 196 -20.28 -2.25 -20.25
C SER A 196 -20.62 -1.64 -18.87
N PRO A 197 -21.89 -1.59 -18.41
CA PRO A 197 -22.32 -0.74 -17.29
C PRO A 197 -21.85 -1.17 -15.90
N TRP A 198 -21.19 -2.32 -15.77
CA TRP A 198 -20.85 -2.93 -14.50
C TRP A 198 -19.52 -2.42 -13.94
N LEU A 199 -19.49 -1.15 -13.53
CA LEU A 199 -18.41 -0.39 -12.86
C LEU A 199 -17.71 0.63 -13.76
N ARG A 200 -18.42 1.71 -14.09
CA ARG A 200 -17.78 3.00 -14.34
C ARG A 200 -17.35 3.57 -13.00
N GLY A 201 -16.04 3.53 -12.73
CA GLY A 201 -15.40 4.35 -11.72
C GLY A 201 -13.96 4.59 -12.17
N GLY A 202 -13.63 5.81 -12.58
CA GLY A 202 -12.25 6.26 -12.84
C GLY A 202 -11.40 6.36 -11.58
N SER A 203 -11.61 5.45 -10.63
CA SER A 203 -10.87 5.24 -9.42
C SER A 203 -10.37 3.80 -9.47
N TRP A 204 -9.26 3.53 -8.78
CA TRP A 204 -8.57 2.25 -8.79
C TRP A 204 -9.57 1.09 -8.67
N LYS A 205 -9.45 0.13 -9.58
CA LYS A 205 -10.47 -0.91 -9.82
C LYS A 205 -10.88 -1.55 -8.48
N THR A 206 -12.14 -1.34 -8.09
CA THR A 206 -12.74 -2.02 -6.95
C THR A 206 -12.84 -3.51 -7.27
N SER A 207 -11.89 -4.31 -6.80
CA SER A 207 -12.01 -5.77 -6.86
C SER A 207 -12.90 -6.24 -5.70
N PRO A 208 -13.94 -7.05 -5.94
CA PRO A 208 -14.60 -7.78 -4.88
C PRO A 208 -13.72 -8.98 -4.47
N GLU A 209 -13.68 -9.25 -3.17
CA GLU A 209 -13.25 -10.53 -2.56
C GLU A 209 -11.73 -10.77 -2.47
N TYR A 210 -11.11 -10.09 -1.50
CA TYR A 210 -9.88 -10.58 -0.88
C TYR A 210 -10.23 -11.68 0.14
N ASN A 211 -10.37 -12.92 -0.33
CA ASN A 211 -10.46 -14.10 0.53
C ASN A 211 -9.27 -15.05 0.26
N ALA A 212 -8.06 -14.48 0.17
CA ALA A 212 -6.81 -15.21 -0.02
C ALA A 212 -6.28 -15.84 1.30
N GLY A 213 -7.18 -16.36 2.13
CA GLY A 213 -6.88 -16.90 3.47
C GLY A 213 -7.32 -18.35 3.71
N ARG A 214 -7.72 -19.09 2.67
CA ARG A 214 -7.98 -20.53 2.77
C ARG A 214 -7.26 -21.28 1.65
N ALA A 215 -6.09 -21.80 1.99
CA ALA A 215 -5.52 -23.00 1.40
C ALA A 215 -5.35 -24.03 2.53
#